data_AF-A0A256Z3S0-F1
#
_entry.id   AF-A0A256Z3S0-F1
#
_cell.length_a   1.000
_cell.length_b   1.000
_cell.length_c   1.000
_cell.angle_alpha   90.00
_cell.angle_beta   90.00
_cell.angle_gamma   90.00
#
_symmetry.space_group_name_H-M   'P 1'
#
loop_
_entity.id
_entity.type
_entity.pdbx_description
1 polymer ?
#
loop_
_entity_poly.entity_id
_entity_poly.type
_entity_poly.pdbx_seq_one_letter_code
_entity_poly.pdbx_strand_id
1 'polypeptide(L)'
;MGVLIIDSLTGLINRVGVKRVVEMLNTLLAKMKKLNITGIYLITPQSHPSGTVNTLEYMMDGAIKIKVEGERTFLKIAGINPRVKTREWVEYMVKGDTITFVGTFAKELIK
;
A
#
# COMPACT_ATOMS: atom_id res chain seq x y z
N MET A 1 17.19 -5.20 -10.80
CA MET A 1 16.18 -4.45 -10.03
C MET A 1 15.77 -5.34 -8.87
N GLY A 2 15.94 -4.88 -7.63
CA GLY A 2 15.64 -5.68 -6.44
C GLY A 2 14.24 -5.40 -5.90
N VAL A 3 13.68 -6.34 -5.14
CA VAL A 3 12.42 -6.14 -4.41
C VAL A 3 12.65 -6.47 -2.94
N LEU A 4 12.19 -5.59 -2.06
CA LEU A 4 12.11 -5.84 -0.61
C LEU A 4 10.64 -5.89 -0.22
N ILE A 5 10.24 -6.98 0.45
CA ILE A 5 8.90 -7.14 0.99
C ILE A 5 9.03 -7.20 2.50
N ILE A 6 8.34 -6.30 3.20
CA ILE A 6 8.14 -6.38 4.65
C ILE A 6 6.69 -6.75 4.90
N ASP A 7 6.48 -8.01 5.23
CA ASP A 7 5.18 -8.51 5.64
C ASP A 7 4.90 -8.05 7.08
N SER A 8 3.99 -7.07 7.18
CA SER A 8 3.47 -6.43 8.39
C SER A 8 4.41 -5.45 9.12
N LEU A 9 4.29 -4.17 8.76
CA LEU A 9 4.74 -3.06 9.60
C LEU A 9 3.97 -2.98 10.93
N THR A 10 2.74 -3.50 10.98
CA THR A 10 1.92 -3.51 12.21
C THR A 10 2.64 -4.22 13.35
N GLY A 11 3.28 -5.36 13.09
CA GLY A 11 4.06 -6.08 14.10
C GLY A 11 5.24 -5.26 14.64
N LEU A 12 5.95 -4.56 13.74
CA LEU A 12 7.06 -3.68 14.13
C LEU A 12 6.57 -2.48 14.96
N ILE A 13 5.50 -1.82 14.51
CA ILE A 13 4.93 -0.66 15.20
C ILE A 13 4.47 -1.06 16.61
N ASN A 14 3.81 -2.20 16.75
CA ASN A 14 3.35 -2.69 18.06
C ASN A 14 4.51 -2.98 19.02
N ARG A 15 5.65 -3.44 18.51
CA ARG A 15 6.79 -3.84 19.35
C ARG A 15 7.70 -2.69 19.73
N VAL A 16 7.99 -1.78 18.80
CA VAL A 16 9.00 -0.72 19.00
C VAL A 16 8.43 0.70 18.94
N GLY A 17 7.15 0.84 18.64
CA GLY A 17 6.47 2.12 18.50
C GLY A 17 6.63 2.76 17.12
N VAL A 18 5.63 3.54 16.71
CA VAL A 18 5.56 4.19 15.39
C VAL A 18 6.77 5.07 15.10
N LYS A 19 7.26 5.81 16.09
CA LYS A 19 8.38 6.75 15.91
C LYS A 19 9.64 6.04 15.41
N ARG A 20 10.01 4.91 16.03
CA ARG A 20 11.19 4.14 15.64
C ARG A 20 11.03 3.50 14.25
N VAL A 21 9.82 3.06 13.91
CA VAL A 21 9.53 2.51 12.57
C VAL A 21 9.65 3.59 11.50
N VAL A 22 9.13 4.79 11.74
CA VAL A 22 9.24 5.92 10.82
C VAL A 22 10.72 6.33 10.62
N GLU A 23 11.51 6.43 11.69
CA GLU A 23 12.95 6.71 11.62
C GLU A 23 13.71 5.65 10.81
N MET A 24 13.38 4.38 11.02
CA MET A 24 13.94 3.26 10.25
C MET A 24 13.57 3.37 8.76
N LEU A 25 12.29 3.59 8.45
CA LEU A 25 11.80 3.68 7.09
C LEU A 25 12.41 4.86 6.33
N ASN A 26 12.57 6.02 6.96
CA ASN A 26 13.24 7.18 6.35
C ASN A 26 14.65 6.83 5.84
N THR A 27 15.42 6.12 6.66
CA THR A 27 16.78 5.70 6.30
C THR A 27 16.75 4.62 5.21
N LEU A 28 15.87 3.63 5.36
CA LEU A 28 15.75 2.50 4.45
C LEU A 28 15.30 2.94 3.04
N LEU A 29 14.23 3.74 2.95
CA LEU A 29 13.68 4.23 1.68
C LEU A 29 14.70 5.08 0.91
N ALA A 30 15.46 5.94 1.60
CA ALA A 30 16.53 6.73 0.99
C ALA A 30 17.62 5.86 0.36
N LYS A 31 17.98 4.75 1.02
CA LYS A 31 18.97 3.79 0.49
C LYS A 31 18.40 2.97 -0.67
N MET A 32 17.16 2.50 -0.55
CA MET A 32 16.49 1.73 -1.59
C MET A 32 16.33 2.52 -2.89
N LYS A 33 16.01 3.82 -2.80
CA LYS A 33 15.92 4.70 -3.97
C LYS A 33 17.24 4.81 -4.73
N LYS A 34 18.37 4.93 -4.01
CA LYS A 34 19.73 4.94 -4.62
C LYS A 34 20.09 3.62 -5.28
N LEU A 35 19.61 2.51 -4.73
CA LEU A 35 19.91 1.15 -5.20
C LEU A 35 18.89 0.64 -6.24
N ASN A 36 17.88 1.45 -6.60
CA ASN A 36 16.81 1.06 -7.51
C ASN A 36 16.09 -0.24 -7.06
N ILE A 37 15.71 -0.27 -5.78
CA ILE A 37 14.98 -1.37 -5.15
C ILE A 37 13.53 -0.94 -4.90
N THR A 38 12.57 -1.76 -5.31
CA THR A 38 11.14 -1.56 -5.01
C THR A 38 10.81 -2.09 -3.62
N GLY A 39 10.16 -1.28 -2.78
CA GLY A 39 9.68 -1.67 -1.46
C GLY A 39 8.18 -1.93 -1.43
N ILE A 40 7.76 -3.04 -0.84
CA ILE A 40 6.36 -3.36 -0.58
C ILE A 40 6.20 -3.60 0.93
N TYR A 41 5.28 -2.87 1.54
CA TYR A 41 5.06 -2.89 2.99
C TYR A 41 3.59 -3.14 3.26
N LEU A 42 3.29 -4.20 4.04
CA LEU A 42 1.92 -4.47 4.47
C LEU A 42 1.63 -3.76 5.81
N ILE A 43 0.45 -3.16 5.95
CA ILE A 43 -0.03 -2.59 7.22
C ILE A 43 -1.51 -2.91 7.40
N THR A 44 -1.90 -3.23 8.62
CA THR A 44 -3.31 -3.39 9.02
C THR A 44 -3.78 -2.11 9.73
N PRO A 45 -4.61 -1.26 9.08
CA PRO A 45 -4.92 0.08 9.60
C PRO A 45 -5.65 0.07 10.94
N GLN A 46 -6.47 -0.94 11.20
CA GLN A 46 -7.34 -1.04 12.37
C GLN A 46 -6.57 -1.10 13.70
N SER A 47 -5.26 -1.43 13.65
CA SER A 47 -4.41 -1.49 14.83
C SER A 47 -3.77 -0.15 15.22
N HIS A 48 -3.98 0.93 14.44
CA HIS A 48 -3.28 2.19 14.62
C HIS A 48 -4.19 3.41 14.46
N PRO A 49 -3.86 4.56 15.11
CA PRO A 49 -4.53 5.82 14.83
C PRO A 49 -4.42 6.20 13.37
N SER A 50 -5.47 6.82 12.80
CA SER A 50 -5.51 7.25 11.40
C SER A 50 -4.31 8.11 10.99
N GLY A 51 -3.82 8.97 11.89
CA GLY A 51 -2.62 9.77 11.68
C GLY A 51 -1.37 8.93 11.39
N THR A 52 -1.20 7.77 12.02
CA THR A 52 -0.06 6.87 11.80
C THR A 52 -0.10 6.27 10.39
N VAL A 53 -1.26 5.78 9.98
CA VAL A 53 -1.44 5.19 8.64
C VAL A 53 -1.21 6.26 7.57
N ASN A 54 -1.75 7.47 7.77
CA ASN A 54 -1.52 8.59 6.86
C ASN A 54 -0.04 8.95 6.75
N THR A 55 0.70 9.04 7.86
CA THR A 55 2.15 9.31 7.83
C THR A 55 2.89 8.28 6.99
N LEU A 56 2.60 6.99 7.17
CA LEU A 56 3.24 5.92 6.42
C LEU A 56 2.86 5.98 4.94
N GLU A 57 1.61 6.25 4.59
CA GLU A 57 1.18 6.45 3.19
C GLU A 57 1.94 7.61 2.52
N TYR A 58 2.14 8.74 3.22
CA TYR A 58 2.88 9.89 2.69
C TYR A 58 4.37 9.64 2.48
N MET A 59 4.96 8.68 3.18
CA MET A 59 6.38 8.30 3.00
C MET A 59 6.60 7.46 1.75
N MET A 60 5.55 6.81 1.23
CA MET A 60 5.62 5.92 0.08
C MET A 60 5.28 6.67 -1.23
N ASP A 61 5.68 6.08 -2.36
CA ASP A 61 5.25 6.58 -3.68
C ASP A 61 3.72 6.38 -3.89
N GLY A 62 3.14 5.45 -3.13
CA GLY A 62 1.74 5.45 -2.74
C GLY A 62 1.28 4.10 -2.19
N ALA A 63 -0.02 3.81 -2.23
CA ALA A 63 -0.59 2.68 -1.50
C ALA A 63 -1.65 1.91 -2.30
N ILE A 64 -1.70 0.59 -2.08
CA ILE A 64 -2.82 -0.26 -2.49
C ILE A 64 -3.66 -0.50 -1.24
N LYS A 65 -4.86 0.07 -1.22
CA LYS A 65 -5.82 -0.13 -0.12
C LYS A 65 -6.69 -1.33 -0.45
N ILE A 66 -6.94 -2.18 0.53
CA ILE A 66 -7.78 -3.36 0.42
C ILE A 66 -8.86 -3.27 1.49
N LYS A 67 -10.09 -3.61 1.15
CA LYS A 67 -11.20 -3.77 2.09
C LYS A 67 -12.02 -5.01 1.76
N VAL A 68 -12.74 -5.49 2.77
CA VAL A 68 -13.72 -6.58 2.65
C VAL A 68 -15.07 -6.02 3.06
N GLU A 69 -16.10 -6.20 2.22
CA GLU A 69 -17.48 -5.82 2.52
C GLU A 69 -18.39 -7.02 2.27
N GLY A 70 -18.87 -7.64 3.36
CA GLY A 70 -19.57 -8.93 3.29
C GLY A 70 -18.65 -10.03 2.74
N GLU A 71 -19.08 -10.69 1.66
CA GLU A 71 -18.30 -11.73 0.98
C GLU A 71 -17.44 -11.19 -0.18
N ARG A 72 -17.44 -9.87 -0.41
CA ARG A 72 -16.75 -9.25 -1.54
C ARG A 72 -15.48 -8.54 -1.11
N THR A 73 -14.46 -8.62 -1.96
CA THR A 73 -13.16 -7.96 -1.76
C THR A 73 -12.97 -6.82 -2.76
N PHE A 74 -12.49 -5.69 -2.25
CA PHE A 74 -12.27 -4.50 -3.06
C PHE A 74 -10.86 -3.96 -2.84
N LEU A 75 -10.27 -3.42 -3.90
CA LEU A 75 -9.00 -2.71 -3.86
C LEU A 75 -9.11 -1.30 -4.44
N LYS A 76 -8.25 -0.41 -3.98
CA LYS A 76 -8.10 0.94 -4.50
C LYS A 76 -6.62 1.32 -4.50
N ILE A 77 -6.15 1.82 -5.64
CA ILE A 77 -4.81 2.38 -5.81
C ILE A 77 -4.84 3.86 -5.40
N ALA A 78 -4.27 4.16 -4.24
CA ALA A 78 -4.08 5.48 -3.67
C ALA A 78 -2.68 6.01 -3.98
N GLY A 79 -2.45 6.32 -5.26
CA GLY A 79 -1.16 6.81 -5.74
C GLY A 79 -0.13 5.70 -5.89
N ILE A 80 0.70 5.84 -6.92
CA ILE A 80 1.98 5.13 -7.21
C ILE A 80 2.84 6.07 -8.07
N ASN A 81 2.17 6.88 -8.90
CA ASN A 81 2.69 7.99 -9.71
C ASN A 81 1.56 9.04 -9.83
N PRO A 82 1.82 10.34 -10.05
CA PRO A 82 0.77 11.34 -10.35
C PRO A 82 -0.26 10.89 -11.42
N ARG A 83 0.12 10.00 -12.35
CA ARG A 83 -0.74 9.47 -13.42
C ARG A 83 -1.55 8.22 -13.05
N VAL A 84 -1.26 7.55 -11.93
CA VAL A 84 -1.88 6.28 -11.56
C VAL A 84 -2.60 6.44 -10.21
N LYS A 85 -3.89 6.78 -10.29
CA LYS A 85 -4.82 6.82 -9.17
C LYS A 85 -6.15 6.24 -9.62
N THR A 86 -6.64 5.22 -8.93
CA THR A 86 -8.04 4.78 -9.12
C THR A 86 -8.93 5.67 -8.25
N ARG A 87 -9.91 6.33 -8.85
CA ARG A 87 -10.92 7.11 -8.11
C ARG A 87 -11.81 6.20 -7.28
N GLU A 88 -12.24 5.10 -7.89
CA GLU A 88 -13.20 4.16 -7.31
C GLU A 88 -12.54 2.89 -6.75
N TRP A 89 -13.27 2.23 -5.85
CA TRP A 89 -12.96 0.87 -5.40
C TRP A 89 -13.29 -0.12 -6.51
N VAL A 90 -12.34 -1.02 -6.80
CA VAL A 90 -12.49 -2.07 -7.81
C VAL A 90 -12.67 -3.40 -7.09
N GLU A 91 -13.76 -4.10 -7.38
CA GLU A 91 -13.97 -5.46 -6.87
C GLU A 91 -12.92 -6.39 -7.50
N TYR A 92 -12.37 -7.30 -6.70
CA TYR A 92 -11.48 -8.34 -7.20
C TYR A 92 -11.83 -9.67 -6.56
N MET A 93 -11.48 -10.76 -7.23
CA MET A 93 -11.61 -12.13 -6.74
C MET A 93 -10.26 -12.82 -6.82
N VAL A 94 -9.97 -13.67 -5.84
CA VAL A 94 -8.78 -14.53 -5.85
C VAL A 94 -9.23 -15.97 -6.13
N LYS A 95 -8.67 -16.58 -7.17
CA LYS A 95 -8.89 -17.98 -7.51
C LYS A 95 -7.54 -18.67 -7.66
N GLY A 96 -7.15 -19.43 -6.64
CA GLY A 96 -5.81 -20.03 -6.57
C GLY A 96 -4.74 -18.94 -6.47
N ASP A 97 -3.84 -18.90 -7.45
CA ASP A 97 -2.77 -17.91 -7.60
C ASP A 97 -3.17 -16.71 -8.48
N THR A 98 -4.40 -16.70 -8.99
CA THR A 98 -4.87 -15.69 -9.93
C THR A 98 -5.77 -14.66 -9.24
N ILE A 99 -5.46 -13.37 -9.47
CA ILE A 99 -6.31 -12.24 -9.07
C ILE A 99 -7.06 -11.73 -10.29
N THR A 100 -8.39 -11.76 -10.24
CA THR A 100 -9.27 -11.27 -11.31
C THR A 100 -9.99 -10.01 -10.84
N PHE A 101 -9.88 -8.92 -11.58
CA PHE A 101 -10.62 -7.69 -11.31
C PHE A 101 -12.02 -7.81 -11.93
N VAL A 102 -13.05 -7.51 -11.15
CA VAL A 102 -14.46 -7.60 -11.52
C VAL A 102 -14.99 -6.18 -11.72
N GLY A 103 -15.27 -5.79 -12.96
CA GLY A 103 -15.89 -4.50 -13.28
C GLY A 103 -15.51 -3.91 -14.63
N THR A 104 -16.19 -2.83 -15.00
CA THR A 104 -15.96 -2.07 -16.24
C THR A 104 -14.99 -0.91 -15.96
N PHE A 105 -13.79 -0.94 -16.55
CA PHE A 105 -12.84 0.15 -16.45
C PHE A 105 -13.32 1.34 -17.28
N ALA A 106 -13.84 2.40 -16.64
CA ALA A 106 -13.93 3.69 -17.30
C ALA A 106 -12.50 4.25 -17.46
N LYS A 107 -11.90 4.03 -18.63
CA LYS A 107 -10.60 4.59 -19.01
C LYS A 107 -10.76 6.07 -19.29
N GLU A 108 -10.98 6.88 -18.26
CA GLU A 108 -10.91 8.34 -18.42
C GLU A 108 -9.43 8.74 -18.44
N LEU A 109 -8.97 9.12 -19.64
CA LEU A 109 -7.69 9.82 -19.82
C LEU A 109 -7.69 11.06 -18.94
N ILE A 110 -6.80 11.09 -17.95
CA ILE A 110 -6.48 12.32 -17.22
C ILE A 110 -5.81 13.26 -18.23
N LYS A 111 -6.52 14.30 -18.65
CA LYS A 111 -5.97 15.44 -19.39
C LYS A 111 -5.03 16.25 -18.50
#